data_AF-A0A1S4AGK8-F1
#
_entry.id   AF-A0A1S4AGK8-F1
#
_cell.length_a   1.000
_cell.length_b   1.000
_cell.length_c   1.000
_cell.angle_alpha   90.00
_cell.angle_beta   90.00
_cell.angle_gamma   90.00
#
_symmetry.space_group_name_H-M   'P 1'
#
loop_
_entity.id
_entity.type
_entity.pdbx_description
1 polymer ?
#
loop_
_entity_poly.entity_id
_entity_poly.type
_entity_poly.pdbx_seq_one_letter_code
_entity_poly.pdbx_strand_id
1 'polypeptide(L)'
;MHQATSNINNKILIFWDQDYTGSVIDQDEQQMTVELQHVEATEVFQLTVIYAKCKTNLRRPLWEVLRQKFLTYTIPWCVIGDFNVIASIKENIGGLPYQLSKSMDFLNMIEDCGLVDLGFYGPRYTWSNGRAPGSIIWKRLDKGMVNDNWLISFPATTISHLASTRSDENPLIMEMNVRQDTSKKYFKFLNCLVENEGFILLVQEIWNQEVRGNAMWIFYQKLKAVSNALSKWSRQEYEDIFQKAKEYEKK
;
A
#
# COMPACT_ATOMS: atom_id res chain seq x y z
N MET A 1 0.35 -2.63 27.06
CA MET A 1 1.70 -2.61 26.45
C MET A 1 2.65 -3.42 27.32
N HIS A 2 2.97 -4.63 26.89
CA HIS A 2 3.63 -5.64 27.73
C HIS A 2 5.01 -6.05 27.20
N GLN A 3 5.27 -5.84 25.91
CA GLN A 3 6.55 -6.14 25.27
C GLN A 3 7.03 -4.94 24.46
N ALA A 4 8.34 -4.74 24.40
CA ALA A 4 8.99 -3.64 23.73
C ALA A 4 10.35 -4.07 23.16
N THR A 5 10.72 -3.53 22.02
CA THR A 5 12.04 -3.72 21.40
C THR A 5 12.46 -2.47 20.63
N SER A 6 13.77 -2.33 20.43
CA SER A 6 14.37 -1.23 19.67
C SER A 6 15.35 -1.76 18.63
N ASN A 7 15.48 -1.05 17.51
CA ASN A 7 16.43 -1.46 16.49
C ASN A 7 17.86 -1.13 16.93
N ILE A 8 18.86 -1.57 16.16
CA ILE A 8 20.29 -1.46 16.52
C ILE A 8 20.77 -0.03 16.84
N ASN A 9 20.07 1.01 16.39
CA ASN A 9 20.41 2.41 16.66
C ASN A 9 19.36 3.15 17.52
N ASN A 10 18.39 2.43 18.08
CA ASN A 10 17.32 2.94 18.95
C ASN A 10 16.45 4.04 18.32
N LYS A 11 16.30 4.07 17.00
CA LYS A 11 15.42 5.02 16.30
C LYS A 11 14.06 4.44 15.96
N ILE A 12 13.95 3.13 15.91
CA ILE A 12 12.69 2.42 15.71
C ILE A 12 12.39 1.67 16.99
N LEU A 13 11.22 1.95 17.56
CA LEU A 13 10.70 1.31 18.76
C LEU A 13 9.41 0.60 18.36
N ILE A 14 9.32 -0.70 18.65
CA ILE A 14 8.10 -1.48 18.43
C ILE A 14 7.62 -1.97 19.79
N PHE A 15 6.33 -1.80 20.02
CA PHE A 15 5.66 -2.23 21.23
C PHE A 15 4.43 -3.05 20.85
N TRP A 16 4.16 -4.13 21.57
CA TRP A 16 2.94 -4.90 21.39
C TRP A 16 2.35 -5.35 22.72
N ASP A 17 1.05 -5.65 22.68
CA ASP A 17 0.31 -6.14 23.84
C ASP A 17 0.47 -7.66 24.00
N GLN A 18 0.04 -8.19 25.14
CA GLN A 18 0.09 -9.62 25.48
C GLN A 18 -0.80 -10.47 24.57
N ASP A 19 -1.74 -9.85 23.85
CA ASP A 19 -2.59 -10.50 22.85
C ASP A 19 -1.81 -10.87 21.58
N TYR A 20 -0.55 -10.45 21.47
CA TYR A 20 0.36 -10.84 20.39
C TYR A 20 1.59 -11.55 20.93
N THR A 21 1.92 -12.66 20.27
CA THR A 21 3.25 -13.25 20.35
C THR A 21 4.09 -12.67 19.22
N GLY A 22 5.35 -12.33 19.51
CA GLY A 22 6.19 -11.64 18.55
C GLY A 22 7.67 -11.89 18.76
N SER A 23 8.42 -11.89 17.65
CA SER A 23 9.87 -11.96 17.67
C SER A 23 10.49 -11.05 16.61
N VAL A 24 11.64 -10.46 16.92
CA VAL A 24 12.43 -9.73 15.93
C VAL A 24 13.16 -10.76 15.07
N ILE A 25 12.87 -10.78 13.78
CA ILE A 25 13.49 -11.72 12.84
C ILE A 25 14.66 -11.10 12.08
N ASP A 26 14.68 -9.76 11.98
CA ASP A 26 15.74 -9.03 11.31
C ASP A 26 15.68 -7.53 11.64
N GLN A 27 16.82 -6.84 11.59
CA GLN A 27 16.91 -5.42 11.88
C GLN A 27 18.19 -4.80 11.34
N ASP A 28 18.11 -3.51 11.00
CA ASP A 28 19.25 -2.66 10.72
C ASP A 28 18.98 -1.21 11.15
N GLU A 29 19.81 -0.27 10.69
CA GLU A 29 19.69 1.14 11.06
C GLU A 29 18.41 1.82 10.56
N GLN A 30 17.79 1.30 9.51
CA GLN A 30 16.65 1.88 8.78
C GLN A 30 15.38 1.02 8.83
N GLN A 31 15.45 -0.22 9.32
CA GLN A 31 14.27 -1.06 9.54
C GLN A 31 14.39 -1.98 10.74
N MET A 32 13.24 -2.41 11.24
CA MET A 32 13.10 -3.59 12.08
C MET A 32 11.94 -4.42 11.55
N THR A 33 12.17 -5.72 11.38
CA THR A 33 11.13 -6.67 11.03
C THR A 33 10.80 -7.56 12.22
N VAL A 34 9.51 -7.58 12.55
CA VAL A 34 8.94 -8.49 13.54
C VAL A 34 8.00 -9.47 12.86
N GLU A 35 8.05 -10.72 13.30
CA GLU A 35 6.99 -11.68 13.03
C GLU A 35 6.01 -11.65 14.21
N LEU A 36 4.72 -11.51 13.90
CA LEU A 36 3.65 -11.35 14.88
C LEU A 36 2.52 -12.35 14.62
N GLN A 37 1.95 -12.85 15.72
CA GLN A 37 0.77 -13.69 15.70
C GLN A 37 -0.14 -13.31 16.87
N HIS A 38 -1.41 -13.03 16.57
CA HIS A 38 -2.42 -12.83 17.60
C HIS A 38 -2.71 -14.16 18.31
N VAL A 39 -2.81 -14.16 19.64
CA VAL A 39 -2.96 -15.39 20.45
C VAL A 39 -4.20 -16.22 20.09
N GLU A 40 -5.25 -15.57 19.57
CA GLU A 40 -6.48 -16.24 19.11
C GLU A 40 -6.50 -16.55 17.60
N ALA A 41 -5.47 -16.13 16.84
CA ALA A 41 -5.40 -16.34 15.39
C ALA A 41 -4.36 -17.41 15.04
N THR A 42 -4.66 -18.22 14.02
CA THR A 42 -3.70 -19.21 13.49
C THR A 42 -2.72 -18.61 12.49
N GLU A 43 -3.03 -17.42 11.96
CA GLU A 43 -2.26 -16.78 10.90
C GLU A 43 -1.15 -15.90 11.47
N VAL A 44 0.06 -16.13 10.96
CA VAL A 44 1.26 -15.34 11.27
C VAL A 44 1.44 -14.30 10.17
N PHE A 45 1.84 -13.09 10.56
CA PHE A 45 2.21 -12.05 9.61
C PHE A 45 3.53 -11.39 10.00
N GLN A 46 4.17 -10.78 9.02
CA GLN A 46 5.40 -10.02 9.24
C GLN A 46 5.16 -8.53 9.05
N LEU A 47 5.73 -7.75 9.97
CA LEU A 47 5.69 -6.31 9.96
C LEU A 47 7.11 -5.77 9.92
N THR A 48 7.46 -5.09 8.83
CA THR A 48 8.71 -4.33 8.72
C THR A 48 8.41 -2.86 8.97
N VAL A 49 8.83 -2.37 10.13
CA VAL A 49 8.76 -0.94 10.47
C VAL A 49 10.02 -0.26 9.95
N ILE A 50 9.86 0.83 9.20
CA ILE A 50 10.99 1.52 8.58
C ILE A 50 11.11 2.97 9.04
N TYR A 51 12.35 3.44 9.05
CA TYR A 51 12.72 4.84 9.14
C TYR A 51 13.88 5.11 8.17
N ALA A 52 13.54 5.38 6.92
CA ALA A 52 14.52 5.49 5.84
C ALA A 52 15.33 6.78 5.93
N LYS A 53 16.60 6.77 5.55
CA LYS A 53 17.46 7.96 5.51
C LYS A 53 16.94 8.98 4.49
N CYS A 54 17.13 10.28 4.72
CA CYS A 54 16.60 11.32 3.83
C CYS A 54 17.31 11.43 2.46
N LYS A 55 18.52 10.88 2.32
CA LYS A 55 19.32 10.98 1.07
C LYS A 55 19.14 9.72 0.21
N THR A 56 18.87 9.91 -1.08
CA THR A 56 18.63 8.82 -2.04
C THR A 56 19.69 7.71 -1.98
N ASN A 57 20.99 8.06 -2.03
CA ASN A 57 22.07 7.08 -1.99
C ASN A 57 22.15 6.30 -0.67
N LEU A 58 21.72 6.88 0.43
CA LEU A 58 21.75 6.26 1.76
C LEU A 58 20.54 5.33 2.00
N ARG A 59 19.47 5.46 1.22
CA ARG A 59 18.30 4.57 1.28
C ARG A 59 18.47 3.28 0.50
N ARG A 60 19.29 3.28 -0.55
CA ARG A 60 19.47 2.09 -1.41
C ARG A 60 19.74 0.79 -0.64
N PRO A 61 20.56 0.77 0.42
CA PRO A 61 20.73 -0.44 1.23
C PRO A 61 19.42 -0.97 1.82
N LEU A 62 18.51 -0.10 2.29
CA LEU A 62 17.19 -0.52 2.78
C LEU A 62 16.38 -1.18 1.67
N TRP A 63 16.40 -0.64 0.45
CA TRP A 63 15.69 -1.21 -0.69
C TRP A 63 16.18 -2.61 -1.06
N GLU A 64 17.50 -2.84 -0.99
CA GLU A 64 18.05 -4.19 -1.20
C GLU A 64 17.62 -5.17 -0.10
N VAL A 65 17.61 -4.72 1.17
CA VAL A 65 17.11 -5.54 2.27
C VAL A 65 15.66 -5.96 2.05
N LEU A 66 14.78 -5.04 1.63
CA LEU A 66 13.39 -5.37 1.31
C LEU A 66 13.26 -6.36 0.14
N ARG A 67 14.09 -6.22 -0.91
CA ARG A 67 14.14 -7.19 -2.02
C ARG A 67 14.56 -8.59 -1.57
N GLN A 68 15.59 -8.70 -0.74
CA GLN A 68 16.04 -10.00 -0.21
C GLN A 68 14.96 -10.67 0.63
N LYS A 69 14.23 -9.87 1.43
CA LYS A 69 13.10 -10.35 2.23
C LYS A 69 11.97 -10.90 1.36
N PHE A 70 11.56 -10.13 0.35
CA PHE A 70 10.49 -10.54 -0.57
C PHE A 70 10.72 -11.94 -1.17
N LEU A 71 11.96 -12.27 -1.54
CA LEU A 71 12.32 -13.60 -2.09
C LEU A 71 12.04 -14.76 -1.12
N THR A 72 11.98 -14.48 0.17
CA THR A 72 11.77 -15.49 1.22
C THR A 72 10.36 -15.51 1.77
N TYR A 73 9.56 -14.46 1.53
CA TYR A 73 8.29 -14.26 2.23
C TYR A 73 7.12 -14.85 1.46
N THR A 74 6.58 -15.94 2.00
CA THR A 74 5.37 -16.61 1.51
C THR A 74 4.13 -16.31 2.36
N ILE A 75 4.23 -15.38 3.31
CA ILE A 75 3.18 -15.03 4.28
C ILE A 75 2.73 -13.56 4.12
N PRO A 76 1.65 -13.14 4.78
CA PRO A 76 1.25 -11.73 4.83
C PRO A 76 2.38 -10.85 5.34
N TRP A 77 2.76 -9.86 4.53
CA TRP A 77 3.83 -8.93 4.85
C TRP A 77 3.39 -7.48 4.66
N CYS A 78 3.65 -6.66 5.68
CA CYS A 78 3.43 -5.23 5.67
C CYS A 78 4.75 -4.49 5.94
N VAL A 79 5.05 -3.50 5.11
CA VAL A 79 6.12 -2.51 5.30
C VAL A 79 5.48 -1.17 5.62
N ILE A 80 5.76 -0.62 6.81
CA ILE A 80 5.10 0.58 7.30
C ILE A 80 6.10 1.57 7.91
N GLY A 81 5.83 2.87 7.77
CA GLY A 81 6.61 3.93 8.41
C GLY A 81 7.05 5.00 7.41
N ASP A 82 8.11 5.72 7.77
CA ASP A 82 8.63 6.85 7.00
C ASP A 82 9.63 6.38 5.94
N PHE A 83 9.20 6.44 4.68
CA PHE A 83 10.03 6.09 3.52
C PHE A 83 10.98 7.23 3.10
N ASN A 84 10.78 8.43 3.63
CA ASN A 84 11.50 9.67 3.28
C ASN A 84 11.47 10.01 1.78
N VAL A 85 10.57 9.38 1.01
CA VAL A 85 10.44 9.52 -0.45
C VAL A 85 8.98 9.61 -0.86
N ILE A 86 8.74 10.43 -1.88
CA ILE A 86 7.45 10.57 -2.53
C ILE A 86 7.41 9.70 -3.80
N ALA A 87 6.29 9.03 -4.07
CA ALA A 87 6.08 8.20 -5.24
C ALA A 87 5.60 9.01 -6.46
N SER A 88 4.99 10.18 -6.24
CA SER A 88 4.44 11.00 -7.32
C SER A 88 4.39 12.48 -6.99
N ILE A 89 4.15 13.32 -8.01
CA ILE A 89 3.98 14.77 -7.84
C ILE A 89 2.80 15.13 -6.94
N LYS A 90 1.78 14.26 -6.83
CA LYS A 90 0.59 14.50 -6.00
C LYS A 90 0.90 14.44 -4.49
N GLU A 91 2.03 13.83 -4.14
CA GLU A 91 2.50 13.66 -2.77
C GLU A 91 3.37 14.83 -2.29
N ASN A 92 3.48 15.92 -3.04
CA ASN A 92 4.22 17.12 -2.64
C ASN A 92 3.49 18.41 -3.01
N ILE A 93 3.50 19.39 -2.09
CA ILE A 93 3.12 20.79 -2.35
C ILE A 93 4.26 21.69 -1.93
N GLY A 94 4.59 22.66 -2.79
CA GLY A 94 5.66 23.62 -2.57
C GLY A 94 7.06 23.04 -2.82
N GLY A 95 8.07 23.88 -2.59
CA GLY A 95 9.46 23.51 -2.75
C GLY A 95 9.87 23.28 -4.21
N LEU A 96 10.92 22.49 -4.40
CA LEU A 96 11.43 22.16 -5.73
C LEU A 96 10.46 21.21 -6.46
N PRO A 97 10.37 21.31 -7.79
CA PRO A 97 9.60 20.38 -8.60
C PRO A 97 10.01 18.92 -8.33
N TYR A 98 9.01 18.03 -8.31
CA TYR A 98 9.24 16.60 -8.21
C TYR A 98 10.14 16.12 -9.36
N GLN A 99 11.13 15.31 -9.02
CA GLN A 99 12.05 14.69 -9.98
C GLN A 99 11.92 13.17 -9.86
N LEU A 100 11.39 12.53 -10.92
CA LEU A 100 11.19 11.07 -10.95
C LEU A 100 12.47 10.29 -10.63
N SER A 101 13.62 10.79 -11.07
CA SER A 101 14.93 10.17 -10.81
C SER A 101 15.26 10.00 -9.32
N LYS A 102 14.71 10.83 -8.44
CA LYS A 102 14.92 10.74 -6.98
C LYS A 102 14.09 9.66 -6.29
N SER A 103 13.08 9.15 -6.99
CA SER A 103 12.14 8.14 -6.52
C SER A 103 12.18 6.85 -7.34
N MET A 104 12.97 6.81 -8.42
CA MET A 104 13.01 5.66 -9.33
C MET A 104 13.47 4.39 -8.62
N ASP A 105 14.47 4.48 -7.74
CA ASP A 105 14.95 3.34 -6.95
C ASP A 105 13.89 2.80 -6.00
N PHE A 106 13.11 3.69 -5.39
CA PHE A 106 11.97 3.36 -4.56
C PHE A 106 10.83 2.72 -5.36
N LEU A 107 10.44 3.31 -6.49
CA LEU A 107 9.38 2.78 -7.35
C LEU A 107 9.73 1.39 -7.88
N ASN A 108 10.98 1.18 -8.31
CA ASN A 108 11.46 -0.13 -8.73
C ASN A 108 11.42 -1.13 -7.57
N MET A 109 11.84 -0.73 -6.36
CA MET A 109 11.75 -1.61 -5.18
C MET A 109 10.32 -2.05 -4.89
N ILE A 110 9.35 -1.13 -4.95
CA ILE A 110 7.92 -1.47 -4.78
C ILE A 110 7.50 -2.52 -5.80
N GLU A 111 7.86 -2.32 -7.07
CA GLU A 111 7.54 -3.23 -8.16
C GLU A 111 8.21 -4.60 -7.99
N ASP A 112 9.52 -4.62 -7.71
CA ASP A 112 10.31 -5.83 -7.49
C ASP A 112 9.75 -6.69 -6.34
N CYS A 113 9.24 -6.02 -5.29
CA CYS A 113 8.71 -6.69 -4.10
C CYS A 113 7.20 -6.95 -4.16
N GLY A 114 6.53 -6.65 -5.29
CA GLY A 114 5.07 -6.79 -5.41
C GLY A 114 4.29 -6.03 -4.33
N LEU A 115 4.81 -4.90 -3.87
CA LEU A 115 4.21 -4.12 -2.79
C LEU A 115 3.12 -3.19 -3.33
N VAL A 116 2.03 -3.09 -2.60
CA VAL A 116 0.89 -2.22 -2.91
C VAL A 116 0.70 -1.23 -1.78
N ASP A 117 0.73 0.07 -2.09
CA ASP A 117 0.31 1.12 -1.15
C ASP A 117 -1.19 0.97 -0.85
N LEU A 118 -1.53 0.75 0.43
CA LEU A 118 -2.91 0.60 0.89
C LEU A 118 -3.76 1.87 0.74
N GLY A 119 -3.14 3.00 0.41
CA GLY A 119 -3.78 4.30 0.43
C GLY A 119 -3.98 4.79 1.85
N PHE A 120 -4.86 5.77 2.03
CA PHE A 120 -5.13 6.36 3.35
C PHE A 120 -6.43 7.17 3.38
N TYR A 121 -6.93 7.40 4.59
CA TYR A 121 -7.94 8.40 4.93
C TYR A 121 -7.29 9.57 5.70
N GLY A 122 -7.93 10.74 5.71
CA GLY A 122 -7.45 11.92 6.44
C GLY A 122 -6.51 12.84 5.64
N PRO A 123 -5.62 13.60 6.30
CA PRO A 123 -4.72 14.55 5.67
C PRO A 123 -3.85 13.91 4.58
N ARG A 124 -3.70 14.60 3.45
CA ARG A 124 -2.93 14.10 2.30
C ARG A 124 -1.42 14.03 2.54
N TYR A 125 -0.90 14.90 3.39
CA TYR A 125 0.52 15.04 3.66
C TYR A 125 0.79 14.63 5.09
N THR A 126 1.92 13.95 5.29
CA THR A 126 2.33 13.47 6.60
C THR A 126 3.41 14.37 7.19
N TRP A 127 4.25 14.98 6.35
CA TRP A 127 5.34 15.85 6.77
C TRP A 127 5.15 17.32 6.33
N SER A 128 5.62 18.26 7.17
CA SER A 128 5.80 19.66 6.84
C SER A 128 7.17 20.20 7.25
N ASN A 129 7.75 21.10 6.45
CA ASN A 129 8.94 21.84 6.88
C ASN A 129 8.66 22.95 7.91
N GLY A 130 7.39 23.17 8.29
CA GLY A 130 6.98 24.13 9.32
C GLY A 130 7.25 25.61 8.99
N ARG A 131 7.61 25.94 7.74
CA ARG A 131 7.95 27.31 7.34
C ARG A 131 6.71 28.17 7.09
N ALA A 132 6.92 29.48 7.10
CA ALA A 132 5.88 30.47 6.82
C ALA A 132 5.23 30.29 5.43
N PRO A 133 4.00 30.79 5.23
CA PRO A 133 3.35 30.83 3.93
C PRO A 133 4.26 31.40 2.84
N GLY A 134 4.28 30.77 1.66
CA GLY A 134 5.19 31.09 0.55
C GLY A 134 6.51 30.30 0.55
N SER A 135 6.91 29.70 1.68
CA SER A 135 8.07 28.79 1.78
C SER A 135 7.74 27.43 2.40
N ILE A 136 6.48 27.20 2.74
CA ILE A 136 6.00 25.95 3.31
C ILE A 136 6.06 24.82 2.27
N ILE A 137 6.51 23.64 2.71
CA ILE A 137 6.59 22.43 1.91
C ILE A 137 5.85 21.33 2.67
N TRP A 138 4.99 20.60 1.95
CA TRP A 138 4.25 19.48 2.48
C TRP A 138 4.54 18.22 1.66
N LYS A 139 4.77 17.10 2.32
CA LYS A 139 5.04 15.81 1.67
C LYS A 139 4.28 14.67 2.33
N ARG A 140 3.94 13.64 1.56
CA ARG A 140 3.52 12.34 2.11
C ARG A 140 4.73 11.43 2.16
N LEU A 141 5.32 11.24 3.34
CA LEU A 141 6.51 10.41 3.54
C LEU A 141 6.13 9.06 4.14
N ASP A 142 5.19 9.05 5.09
CA ASP A 142 4.69 7.84 5.74
C ASP A 142 3.69 7.09 4.87
N LYS A 143 3.89 5.78 4.78
CA LYS A 143 3.04 4.87 4.00
C LYS A 143 2.93 3.52 4.71
N GLY A 144 1.89 2.76 4.41
CA GLY A 144 1.84 1.33 4.66
C GLY A 144 1.64 0.60 3.34
N MET A 145 2.57 -0.28 3.04
CA MET A 145 2.63 -1.05 1.81
C MET A 145 2.59 -2.53 2.14
N VAL A 146 1.86 -3.30 1.36
CA VAL A 146 1.63 -4.72 1.66
C VAL A 146 1.77 -5.59 0.42
N ASN A 147 2.11 -6.86 0.61
CA ASN A 147 2.11 -7.85 -0.48
C ASN A 147 0.71 -8.42 -0.73
N ASP A 148 0.57 -9.23 -1.79
CA ASP A 148 -0.69 -9.87 -2.15
C ASP A 148 -1.23 -10.81 -1.06
N ASN A 149 -0.35 -11.52 -0.34
CA ASN A 149 -0.75 -12.39 0.77
C ASN A 149 -1.48 -11.59 1.86
N TRP A 150 -0.99 -10.39 2.20
CA TRP A 150 -1.68 -9.52 3.14
C TRP A 150 -3.06 -9.08 2.64
N LEU A 151 -3.20 -8.78 1.35
CA LEU A 151 -4.49 -8.39 0.79
C LEU A 151 -5.51 -9.53 0.82
N ILE A 152 -5.04 -10.78 0.76
CA ILE A 152 -5.88 -11.98 0.88
C ILE A 152 -6.30 -12.20 2.35
N SER A 153 -5.34 -12.13 3.27
CA SER A 153 -5.52 -12.44 4.68
C SER A 153 -6.22 -11.34 5.48
N PHE A 154 -5.85 -10.09 5.24
CA PHE A 154 -6.37 -8.91 5.93
C PHE A 154 -6.98 -7.92 4.93
N PRO A 155 -7.99 -8.34 4.15
CA PRO A 155 -8.48 -7.56 3.03
C PRO A 155 -8.98 -6.20 3.49
N ALA A 156 -9.60 -6.10 4.67
CA ALA A 156 -10.18 -4.88 5.22
C ALA A 156 -9.22 -4.02 6.05
N THR A 157 -7.91 -4.18 5.85
CA THR A 157 -6.91 -3.26 6.39
C THR A 157 -7.12 -1.85 5.84
N THR A 158 -7.13 -0.86 6.74
CA THR A 158 -7.22 0.56 6.39
C THR A 158 -6.09 1.34 7.03
N ILE A 159 -5.70 2.45 6.41
CA ILE A 159 -4.73 3.40 6.96
C ILE A 159 -5.41 4.76 7.11
N SER A 160 -5.16 5.42 8.24
CA SER A 160 -5.62 6.78 8.52
C SER A 160 -4.44 7.64 8.96
N HIS A 161 -4.26 8.80 8.31
CA HIS A 161 -3.36 9.82 8.81
C HIS A 161 -4.09 10.69 9.84
N LEU A 162 -3.46 10.93 10.99
CA LEU A 162 -4.00 11.79 12.04
C LEU A 162 -3.38 13.18 11.96
N ALA A 163 -4.19 14.23 12.14
CA ALA A 163 -3.67 15.58 12.20
C ALA A 163 -2.86 15.78 13.49
N SER A 164 -1.58 16.14 13.35
CA SER A 164 -0.72 16.56 14.44
C SER A 164 -0.61 18.08 14.47
N THR A 165 -0.63 18.66 15.66
CA THR A 165 -0.43 20.11 15.87
C THR A 165 0.95 20.45 16.41
N ARG A 166 1.74 19.44 16.82
CA ARG A 166 2.99 19.63 17.56
C ARG A 166 4.20 18.94 16.95
N SER A 167 4.00 18.03 15.99
CA SER A 167 5.09 17.42 15.23
C SER A 167 5.01 17.89 13.77
N ASP A 168 6.18 17.94 13.15
CA ASP A 168 6.33 18.07 11.71
C ASP A 168 5.81 16.84 10.95
N GLU A 169 5.64 15.70 11.64
CA GLU A 169 5.02 14.48 11.14
C GLU A 169 3.61 14.24 11.71
N ASN A 170 2.75 13.64 10.89
CA ASN A 170 1.40 13.22 11.24
C ASN A 170 1.40 11.71 11.53
N PRO A 171 0.91 11.27 12.71
CA PRO A 171 0.81 9.86 13.02
C PRO A 171 -0.03 9.08 12.01
N LEU A 172 0.39 7.86 11.72
CA LEU A 172 -0.32 6.91 10.87
C LEU A 172 -0.92 5.80 11.75
N ILE A 173 -2.22 5.55 11.60
CA ILE A 173 -2.90 4.40 12.20
C ILE A 173 -3.22 3.40 11.11
N MET A 174 -2.87 2.13 11.33
CA MET A 174 -3.30 1.00 10.52
C MET A 174 -4.29 0.16 11.33
N GLU A 175 -5.45 -0.11 10.76
CA GLU A 175 -6.51 -0.90 11.39
C GLU A 175 -6.76 -2.16 10.58
N MET A 176 -6.49 -3.32 11.18
CA MET A 176 -6.77 -4.63 10.61
C MET A 176 -8.19 -5.04 10.99
N ASN A 177 -9.17 -4.58 10.22
CA ASN A 177 -10.56 -4.93 10.49
C ASN A 177 -10.80 -6.39 10.08
N VAL A 178 -11.20 -7.24 11.03
CA VAL A 178 -11.79 -8.54 10.70
C VAL A 178 -13.20 -8.26 10.21
N ARG A 179 -13.41 -8.22 8.89
CA ARG A 179 -14.79 -8.28 8.38
C ARG A 179 -15.34 -9.65 8.76
N GLN A 180 -16.39 -9.69 9.57
CA GLN A 180 -17.34 -10.79 9.46
C GLN A 180 -17.76 -10.87 7.99
N ASP A 181 -17.53 -12.04 7.42
CA ASP A 181 -17.62 -12.41 6.01
C ASP A 181 -18.63 -11.57 5.20
N THR A 182 -18.15 -10.45 4.67
CA THR A 182 -18.82 -9.72 3.59
C THR A 182 -17.78 -9.60 2.49
N SER A 183 -17.63 -10.71 1.78
CA SER A 183 -16.73 -10.92 0.64
C SER A 183 -16.27 -9.61 -0.02
N LYS A 184 -14.97 -9.29 0.08
CA LYS A 184 -14.39 -8.29 -0.82
C LYS A 184 -14.42 -8.89 -2.23
N LYS A 185 -15.43 -8.52 -3.01
CA LYS A 185 -15.52 -8.91 -4.42
C LYS A 185 -14.46 -8.13 -5.20
N TYR A 186 -13.34 -8.78 -5.54
CA TYR A 186 -12.45 -8.29 -6.59
C TYR A 186 -13.20 -8.31 -7.93
N PHE A 187 -12.83 -7.42 -8.85
CA PHE A 187 -13.31 -7.53 -10.22
C PHE A 187 -12.82 -8.86 -10.79
N LYS A 188 -13.76 -9.74 -11.11
CA LYS A 188 -13.49 -10.97 -11.87
C LYS A 188 -13.88 -10.70 -13.31
N PHE A 189 -12.93 -10.88 -14.21
CA PHE A 189 -13.22 -10.89 -15.63
C PHE A 189 -14.07 -12.12 -15.94
N LEU A 190 -15.25 -11.91 -16.51
CA LEU A 190 -16.13 -12.98 -16.95
C LEU A 190 -16.05 -13.08 -18.47
N ASN A 191 -15.89 -14.29 -19.00
CA ASN A 191 -15.74 -14.50 -20.44
C ASN A 191 -16.93 -13.96 -21.24
N CYS A 192 -18.14 -14.02 -20.67
CA CYS A 192 -19.35 -13.48 -21.29
C CYS A 192 -19.29 -11.97 -21.56
N LEU A 193 -18.42 -11.21 -20.87
CA LEU A 193 -18.23 -9.79 -21.15
C LEU A 193 -17.71 -9.58 -22.58
N VAL A 194 -16.89 -10.49 -23.10
CA VAL A 194 -16.31 -10.40 -24.45
C VAL A 194 -17.37 -10.59 -25.53
N GLU A 195 -18.48 -11.25 -25.20
CA GLU A 195 -19.57 -11.53 -26.13
C GLU A 195 -20.52 -10.34 -26.30
N ASN A 196 -20.42 -9.33 -25.43
CA ASN A 196 -21.24 -8.12 -25.51
C ASN A 196 -20.62 -7.10 -26.46
N GLU A 197 -21.43 -6.60 -27.38
CA GLU A 197 -21.02 -5.66 -28.44
C GLU A 197 -20.39 -4.37 -27.90
N GLY A 198 -20.75 -3.94 -26.68
CA GLY A 198 -20.19 -2.75 -26.03
C GLY A 198 -18.80 -2.93 -25.41
N PHE A 199 -18.31 -4.16 -25.25
CA PHE A 199 -17.08 -4.45 -24.52
C PHE A 199 -15.84 -3.82 -25.15
N ILE A 200 -15.63 -4.08 -26.44
CA ILE A 200 -14.44 -3.57 -27.15
C ILE A 200 -14.45 -2.04 -27.20
N LEU A 201 -15.63 -1.43 -27.40
CA LEU A 201 -15.78 0.03 -27.43
C LEU A 201 -15.37 0.66 -26.10
N LEU A 202 -15.87 0.11 -24.98
CA LEU A 202 -15.52 0.59 -23.64
C LEU A 202 -14.03 0.43 -23.34
N VAL A 203 -13.45 -0.73 -23.66
CA VAL A 203 -12.02 -0.97 -23.44
C VAL A 203 -11.18 0.02 -24.24
N GLN A 204 -11.50 0.24 -25.52
CA GLN A 204 -10.79 1.18 -26.37
C GLN A 204 -10.90 2.62 -25.86
N GLU A 205 -12.10 3.05 -25.47
CA GLU A 205 -12.33 4.39 -24.91
C GLU A 205 -11.42 4.66 -23.70
N ILE A 206 -11.39 3.73 -22.75
CA ILE A 206 -10.60 3.87 -21.52
C ILE A 206 -9.10 3.69 -21.80
N TRP A 207 -8.73 2.75 -22.66
CA TRP A 207 -7.33 2.46 -22.96
C TRP A 207 -6.63 3.58 -23.71
N ASN A 208 -7.37 4.35 -24.52
CA ASN A 208 -6.82 5.46 -25.29
C ASN A 208 -6.63 6.75 -24.49
N GLN A 209 -7.05 6.79 -23.21
CA GLN A 209 -6.80 7.93 -22.35
C GLN A 209 -5.29 8.14 -22.13
N GLU A 210 -4.87 9.41 -22.15
CA GLU A 210 -3.46 9.77 -21.98
C GLU A 210 -3.02 9.50 -20.54
N VAL A 211 -1.98 8.69 -20.39
CA VAL A 211 -1.32 8.45 -19.12
C VAL A 211 0.16 8.76 -19.30
N ARG A 212 0.72 9.54 -18.38
CA ARG A 212 2.14 9.93 -18.39
C ARG A 212 2.92 9.15 -17.36
N GLY A 213 4.09 8.66 -17.74
CA GLY A 213 5.01 7.91 -16.87
C GLY A 213 5.96 7.03 -17.69
N ASN A 214 6.67 6.12 -17.02
CA ASN A 214 7.41 5.06 -17.72
C ASN A 214 6.43 4.03 -18.32
N ALA A 215 6.93 3.15 -19.20
CA ALA A 215 6.07 2.20 -19.91
C ALA A 215 5.25 1.29 -18.97
N MET A 216 5.87 0.76 -17.91
CA MET A 216 5.21 -0.10 -16.93
C MET A 216 4.14 0.65 -16.13
N TRP A 217 4.40 1.89 -15.72
CA TRP A 217 3.45 2.75 -15.05
C TRP A 217 2.25 3.08 -15.95
N ILE A 218 2.50 3.41 -17.21
CA ILE A 218 1.45 3.67 -18.19
C ILE A 218 0.57 2.41 -18.33
N PHE A 219 1.20 1.24 -18.48
CA PHE A 219 0.50 -0.03 -18.60
C PHE A 219 -0.34 -0.36 -17.37
N TYR A 220 0.24 -0.28 -16.16
CA TYR A 220 -0.46 -0.54 -14.90
C TYR A 220 -1.67 0.39 -14.70
N GLN A 221 -1.50 1.69 -14.93
CA GLN A 221 -2.60 2.66 -14.78
C GLN A 221 -3.71 2.42 -15.80
N LYS A 222 -3.37 2.04 -17.04
CA LYS A 222 -4.37 1.69 -18.06
C LYS A 222 -5.14 0.42 -17.68
N LEU A 223 -4.47 -0.63 -17.21
CA LEU A 223 -5.11 -1.84 -16.69
C LEU A 223 -6.06 -1.54 -15.53
N LYS A 224 -5.61 -0.74 -14.56
CA LYS A 224 -6.41 -0.32 -13.42
C LYS A 224 -7.65 0.47 -13.85
N ALA A 225 -7.50 1.37 -14.82
CA ALA A 225 -8.61 2.15 -15.36
C ALA A 225 -9.64 1.25 -16.06
N VAL A 226 -9.19 0.32 -16.91
CA VAL A 226 -10.06 -0.64 -17.60
C VAL A 226 -10.77 -1.56 -16.60
N SER A 227 -10.08 -2.10 -15.60
CA SER A 227 -10.71 -2.95 -14.58
C SER A 227 -11.82 -2.22 -13.83
N ASN A 228 -11.59 -0.96 -13.45
CA ASN A 228 -12.60 -0.15 -12.78
C ASN A 228 -13.80 0.17 -13.68
N ALA A 229 -13.57 0.47 -14.95
CA ALA A 229 -14.62 0.74 -15.92
C ALA A 229 -15.47 -0.51 -16.17
N LEU A 230 -14.83 -1.64 -16.45
CA LEU A 230 -15.49 -2.93 -16.65
C LEU A 230 -16.27 -3.38 -15.42
N SER A 231 -15.76 -3.14 -14.20
CA SER A 231 -16.48 -3.49 -12.98
C SER A 231 -17.75 -2.68 -12.78
N LYS A 232 -17.83 -1.45 -13.29
CA LYS A 232 -19.05 -0.63 -13.24
C LYS A 232 -20.01 -1.04 -14.33
N TRP A 233 -19.50 -1.16 -15.56
CA TRP A 233 -20.28 -1.51 -16.73
C TRP A 233 -20.90 -2.91 -16.62
N SER A 234 -20.14 -3.91 -16.15
CA SER A 234 -20.67 -5.27 -15.96
C SER A 234 -21.85 -5.34 -14.99
N ARG A 235 -21.85 -4.51 -13.94
CA ARG A 235 -22.97 -4.41 -12.99
C ARG A 235 -24.20 -3.73 -13.59
N GLN A 236 -24.01 -2.83 -14.54
CA GLN A 236 -25.10 -2.13 -15.22
C GLN A 236 -25.76 -3.02 -16.27
N GLU A 237 -24.97 -3.72 -17.08
CA GLU A 237 -25.46 -4.58 -18.16
C GLU A 237 -26.13 -5.86 -17.65
N TYR A 238 -25.62 -6.45 -16.57
CA TYR A 238 -26.01 -7.80 -16.16
C TYR A 238 -26.56 -7.92 -14.73
N GLU A 239 -26.70 -6.80 -14.01
CA GLU A 239 -26.99 -6.78 -12.57
C GLU A 239 -25.97 -7.65 -11.77
N ASP A 240 -26.25 -8.03 -10.51
CA ASP A 240 -25.37 -8.94 -9.76
C ASP A 240 -25.50 -10.36 -10.33
N ILE A 241 -24.77 -10.66 -11.42
CA ILE A 241 -24.70 -11.99 -12.08
C ILE A 241 -24.47 -13.09 -11.05
N PHE A 242 -23.69 -12.81 -10.00
CA PHE A 242 -23.40 -13.76 -8.93
C PHE A 242 -24.61 -14.09 -8.05
N GLN A 243 -25.59 -13.18 -7.96
CA GLN A 243 -26.84 -13.40 -7.26
C GLN A 243 -27.77 -14.30 -8.10
N LYS A 244 -27.91 -14.02 -9.40
CA LYS A 244 -28.65 -14.89 -10.34
C LYS A 244 -28.02 -16.29 -10.43
N ALA A 245 -26.70 -16.40 -10.54
CA ALA A 245 -25.99 -17.69 -10.56
C ALA A 245 -26.26 -18.51 -9.29
N LYS A 246 -26.22 -17.89 -8.11
CA LYS A 246 -26.59 -18.54 -6.83
C LYS A 246 -28.07 -18.95 -6.75
N GLU A 247 -28.97 -18.25 -7.43
CA GLU A 247 -30.38 -18.62 -7.51
C GLU A 247 -30.60 -19.83 -8.43
N TYR A 248 -29.84 -19.94 -9.52
CA TYR A 248 -29.85 -21.11 -10.39
C TYR A 248 -29.17 -22.33 -9.78
N GLU A 249 -28.10 -22.17 -9.00
CA GLU A 249 -27.44 -23.26 -8.26
C GLU A 249 -28.28 -23.83 -7.11
N LYS A 250 -29.35 -23.13 -6.69
CA LYS A 250 -30.29 -23.57 -5.65
C LYS A 250 -31.53 -24.28 -6.19
N LYS A 251 -31.68 -24.40 -7.51
CA LYS A 251 -32.71 -25.21 -8.17
C LYS A 251 -32.13 -26.54 -8.62
#